data_AF-A0A853F3W2-F1
#
_entry.id   AF-A0A853F3W2-F1
#
_cell.length_a   1.000
_cell.length_b   1.000
_cell.length_c   1.000
_cell.angle_alpha   90.00
_cell.angle_beta   90.00
_cell.angle_gamma   90.00
#
_symmetry.space_group_name_H-M   'P 1'
#
loop_
_entity.id
_entity.type
_entity.pdbx_description
1 polymer ?
#
loop_
_entity_poly.entity_id
_entity_poly.type
_entity_poly.pdbx_seq_one_letter_code
_entity_poly.pdbx_strand_id
1 'polypeptide(L)' 'MLELLQNESTLVQIASKHNILPQNLQNWKKTFLANAEIAMEPSKAVKEYKEELVKSQNKMSA' A
#
# COMPACT_ATOMS: atom_id res chain seq x y z
N MET A 1 2.10 12.95 4.58
CA MET A 1 1.29 11.84 4.01
C MET A 1 -0.18 12.22 3.97
N LEU A 2 -0.80 12.60 5.09
CA LEU A 2 -2.21 13.02 5.11
C LEU A 2 -2.49 14.22 4.18
N GLU A 3 -1.65 15.26 4.25
CA GLU A 3 -1.68 16.42 3.34
C GLU A 3 -1.66 16.01 1.84
N LEU A 4 -0.91 14.96 1.50
CA LEU A 4 -0.82 14.41 0.14
C LEU A 4 -2.11 13.67 -0.27
N LEU A 5 -2.77 12.99 0.67
CA LEU A 5 -3.98 12.20 0.42
C LEU A 5 -5.24 13.07 0.40
N GLN A 6 -5.24 14.18 1.16
CA GLN A 6 -6.31 15.17 1.19
C GLN A 6 -6.28 16.11 -0.04
N ASN A 7 -5.30 15.94 -0.94
CA ASN A 7 -5.08 16.79 -2.12
C ASN A 7 -4.93 18.29 -1.80
N GLU A 8 -4.48 18.63 -0.59
CA GLU A 8 -4.27 20.02 -0.15
C GLU A 8 -3.08 20.67 -0.86
N SER A 9 -2.14 19.85 -1.36
CA SER A 9 -0.96 20.29 -2.08
C SER A 9 -0.46 19.19 -3.02
N THR A 10 0.26 19.60 -4.06
CA THR A 10 0.90 18.63 -4.97
C THR A 10 2.05 17.90 -4.28
N LEU A 11 2.36 16.70 -4.76
CA LEU A 11 3.45 15.89 -4.24
C LEU A 11 4.79 16.65 -4.22
N VAL A 12 5.06 17.45 -5.25
CA VAL A 12 6.30 18.22 -5.37
C VAL A 12 6.34 19.36 -4.34
N GLN A 13 5.22 20.04 -4.09
CA GLN A 13 5.15 21.09 -3.06
C GLN A 13 5.40 20.52 -1.66
N ILE A 14 4.80 19.37 -1.35
CA ILE A 14 4.97 18.70 -0.05
C ILE A 14 6.42 18.20 0.10
N ALA A 15 6.99 17.62 -0.96
CA ALA A 15 8.39 17.19 -0.99
C ALA A 15 9.34 18.37 -0.69
N SER A 16 9.15 19.52 -1.35
CA SER A 16 9.95 20.72 -1.11
C SER A 16 9.74 21.30 0.30
N LYS A 17 8.50 21.41 0.78
CA LYS A 17 8.14 21.96 2.09
C LYS A 17 8.81 21.21 3.25
N HIS A 18 8.93 19.89 3.12
CA HIS A 18 9.49 19.03 4.15
C HIS A 18 10.93 18.57 3.86
N ASN A 19 11.57 19.09 2.81
CA ASN A 19 12.90 18.70 2.37
C ASN A 19 13.05 17.18 2.17
N ILE A 20 12.04 16.57 1.56
CA ILE A 20 11.98 15.14 1.25
C ILE A 20 12.14 14.98 -0.25
N LEU A 21 12.89 13.97 -0.69
CA LEU A 21 12.98 13.65 -2.10
C LEU A 21 11.60 13.20 -2.63
N PRO A 22 11.08 13.74 -3.76
CA PRO A 22 9.77 13.38 -4.29
C PRO A 22 9.57 11.86 -4.47
N GLN A 23 10.63 11.15 -4.86
CA GLN A 23 10.62 9.69 -5.00
C GLN A 23 10.29 8.97 -3.68
N ASN A 24 10.79 9.47 -2.55
CA ASN A 24 10.49 8.88 -1.24
C ASN A 24 9.00 9.04 -0.91
N LEU A 25 8.44 10.21 -1.20
CA LEU A 25 7.02 10.48 -0.97
C LEU A 25 6.12 9.58 -1.85
N GLN A 26 6.52 9.34 -3.10
CA GLN A 26 5.84 8.39 -3.99
C GLN A 26 5.88 6.96 -3.44
N ASN A 27 7.06 6.50 -2.99
CA ASN A 27 7.22 5.16 -2.43
C ASN A 27 6.37 4.98 -1.18
N TRP A 28 6.39 5.94 -0.27
CA TRP A 28 5.57 5.89 0.94
C TRP A 28 4.08 5.94 0.63
N LYS A 29 3.64 6.70 -0.38
CA LYS A 29 2.22 6.71 -0.81
C LYS A 29 1.79 5.31 -1.24
N LYS A 30 2.62 4.63 -2.03
CA LYS A 30 2.35 3.25 -2.49
C LYS A 30 2.21 2.29 -1.29
N THR A 31 3.17 2.32 -0.37
CA THR A 31 3.15 1.47 0.84
C THR A 31 1.94 1.78 1.72
N PHE A 32 1.62 3.06 1.93
CA PHE A 32 0.49 3.47 2.75
C PHE A 32 -0.84 2.93 2.18
N LEU A 33 -1.06 3.08 0.87
CA LEU A 33 -2.29 2.62 0.23
C LEU A 33 -2.43 1.08 0.29
N ALA A 34 -1.35 0.35 0.04
CA ALA A 34 -1.36 -1.11 0.16
C ALA A 34 -1.70 -1.56 1.59
N ASN A 35 -1.14 -0.89 2.60
CA ASN A 35 -1.44 -1.21 3.99
C ASN A 35 -2.87 -0.81 4.38
N ALA A 36 -3.37 0.32 3.87
CA ALA A 36 -4.72 0.79 4.11
C ALA A 36 -5.76 -0.15 3.53
N GLU A 37 -5.54 -0.68 2.32
CA GLU A 37 -6.41 -1.68 1.69
C GLU A 37 -6.56 -2.94 2.57
N ILE A 38 -5.44 -3.47 3.07
CA ILE A 38 -5.44 -4.64 3.97
C ILE A 38 -6.16 -4.32 5.30
N ALA A 39 -5.93 -3.13 5.86
CA ALA A 39 -6.52 -2.73 7.14
C ALA A 39 -8.03 -2.45 7.03
N MET A 40 -8.51 -1.97 5.89
CA MET A 40 -9.92 -1.64 5.65
C MET A 40 -10.75 -2.87 5.24
N GLU A 41 -10.15 -3.82 4.50
CA GLU A 41 -10.82 -5.07 4.10
C GLU A 41 -10.07 -6.32 4.60
N PRO A 42 -9.93 -6.50 5.93
CA PRO A 42 -9.14 -7.61 6.48
C PRO A 42 -9.73 -8.97 6.12
N SER A 43 -11.05 -9.06 5.94
CA SER A 43 -11.73 -10.31 5.54
C SER A 43 -11.40 -10.74 4.11
N LYS A 44 -11.26 -9.79 3.18
CA LYS A 44 -10.86 -10.05 1.79
C LYS A 44 -9.39 -10.48 1.73
N ALA A 45 -8.52 -9.77 2.45
CA ALA A 45 -7.10 -10.13 2.56
C ALA A 45 -6.91 -11.54 3.14
N VAL A 46 -7.66 -11.91 4.19
CA VAL A 46 -7.61 -13.25 4.78
C VAL A 46 -8.13 -14.33 3.81
N LYS A 47 -9.17 -14.03 3.02
CA LYS A 47 -9.73 -14.97 2.04
C LYS A 47 -8.74 -15.24 0.90
N GLU A 48 -8.19 -14.19 0.30
CA GLU A 48 -7.18 -14.29 -0.77
C GLU A 48 -5.93 -15.05 -0.29
N TYR A 49 -5.44 -14.74 0.92
CA TYR A 49 -4.28 -15.43 1.50
C TYR A 49 -4.53 -16.93 1.73
N LYS A 50 -5.73 -17.30 2.21
CA LYS A 50 -6.12 -18.72 2.36
C LYS A 50 -6.18 -19.44 1.01
N GLU A 51 -6.72 -18.80 -0.01
CA GLU A 51 -6.80 -19.37 -1.37
C GLU A 51 -5.42 -19.56 -2.00
N GLU A 52 -4.50 -18.60 -1.81
CA GLU A 52 -3.11 -18.73 -2.27
C GLU A 52 -2.33 -19.83 -1.54
N LEU A 53 -2.54 -19.98 -0.23
CA LEU A 53 -1.96 -21.07 0.55
C LEU A 53 -2.42 -22.44 0.06
N VAL A 54 -3.73 -22.61 -0.17
CA VAL A 54 -4.30 -23.87 -0.70
C VAL A 54 -3.76 -24.16 -2.11
N LYS A 55 -3.68 -23.16 -2.99
CA LYS A 55 -3.07 -23.33 -4.33
C LYS A 55 -1.61 -23.74 -4.25
N SER A 56 -0.84 -23.14 -3.34
CA SER A 56 0.58 -23.46 -3.16
C SER A 56 0.79 -24.87 -2.62
N GLN A 57 -0.03 -25.32 -1.66
CA GLN A 57 -0.01 -26.70 -1.16
C GLN A 57 -0.36 -27.72 -2.24
N ASN A 58 -1.41 -27.47 -3.03
CA ASN A 58 -1.80 -28.37 -4.11
C ASN A 58 -0.73 -28.49 -5.20
N LYS A 59 0.02 -27.41 -5.48
CA LYS A 59 1.15 -27.42 -6.44
C LYS A 59 2.37 -28.17 -5.93
N MET A 60 2.59 -28.24 -4.61
CA MET A 60 3.69 -29.04 -4.03
C MET A 60 3.35 -30.52 -3.90
N SER A 61 2.07 -30.87 -3.99
CA SER A 61 1.54 -32.22 -3.80
C SER A 61 1.32 -32.97 -5.13
N ALA A 62 1.60 -32.33 -6.27
CA ALA A 62 1.46 -32.85 -7.63
C ALA A 62 2.83 -32.94 -8.30
#